data_AF-A0A416EIM1-F1
#
_entry.id   AF-A0A416EIM1-F1
#
_cell.length_a   1.000
_cell.length_b   1.000
_cell.length_c   1.000
_cell.angle_alpha   90.00
_cell.angle_beta   90.00
_cell.angle_gamma   90.00
#
_symmetry.space_group_name_H-M   'P 1'
#
loop_
_entity.id
_entity.type
_entity.pdbx_description
1 polymer ?
#
loop_
_entity_poly.entity_id
_entity_poly.type
_entity_poly.pdbx_seq_one_letter_code
_entity_poly.pdbx_strand_id
1 'polypeptide(L)'
;MYNPQIVYSEKEEVTVVPGVILNKLIPFMEENKIEYRTVPQSEFEDGWPGGCVYRGRPRINGVAAVVAKVDTECLHKIAEDLLHVSANDPCFGGRKVM
;
A
#
# COMPACT_ATOMS: atom_id res chain seq x y z
N MET A 1 -11.84 7.64 12.15
CA MET A 1 -10.59 6.93 12.47
C MET A 1 -10.58 5.62 11.71
N TYR A 2 -9.89 5.58 10.57
CA TYR A 2 -9.61 4.33 9.88
C TYR A 2 -8.47 3.64 10.64
N ASN A 3 -8.76 2.52 11.30
CA ASN A 3 -7.79 1.75 12.08
C ASN A 3 -7.94 0.27 11.71
N PRO A 4 -7.43 -0.15 10.54
CA PRO A 4 -7.54 -1.52 10.09
C PRO A 4 -6.69 -2.43 10.99
N GLN A 5 -7.12 -3.67 11.15
CA GLN A 5 -6.27 -4.69 11.78
C GLN A 5 -5.15 -5.04 10.81
N ILE A 6 -3.90 -4.70 11.18
CA ILE A 6 -2.72 -5.01 10.37
C ILE A 6 -2.29 -6.45 10.69
N VAL A 7 -2.32 -7.31 9.69
CA VAL A 7 -1.80 -8.68 9.78
C VAL A 7 -0.35 -8.67 9.30
N TYR A 8 0.57 -8.93 10.24
CA TYR A 8 1.99 -9.02 9.93
C TYR A 8 2.36 -10.42 9.44
N SER A 9 3.30 -10.47 8.51
CA SER A 9 3.91 -11.72 8.05
C SER A 9 5.24 -11.96 8.77
N GLU A 10 5.64 -13.23 8.92
CA GLU A 10 6.95 -13.59 9.49
C GLU A 10 8.11 -13.16 8.58
N LYS A 11 7.85 -13.02 7.28
CA LYS A 11 8.83 -12.67 6.26
C LYS A 11 8.39 -11.41 5.52
N GLU A 12 9.34 -10.81 4.82
CA GLU A 12 9.01 -9.75 3.88
C GLU A 12 8.23 -10.33 2.70
N GLU A 13 7.07 -9.76 2.43
CA GLU A 13 6.22 -10.11 1.32
C GLU A 13 6.19 -8.99 0.28
N VAL A 14 6.11 -9.38 -0.99
CA VAL A 14 6.03 -8.45 -2.11
C VAL A 14 4.57 -8.25 -2.48
N THR A 15 4.02 -7.08 -2.17
CA THR A 15 2.66 -6.70 -2.53
C THR A 15 2.69 -5.72 -3.69
N VAL A 16 2.06 -6.08 -4.81
CA VAL A 16 1.99 -5.18 -5.98
C VAL A 16 0.73 -4.36 -5.90
N VAL A 17 0.85 -3.04 -5.94
CA VAL A 17 -0.28 -2.11 -5.86
C VAL A 17 -0.23 -1.10 -7.00
N PRO A 18 -1.35 -0.44 -7.34
CA PRO A 18 -1.32 0.68 -8.27
C PRO A 18 -0.37 1.79 -7.77
N GLY A 19 0.50 2.33 -8.62
CA GLY A 19 1.44 3.38 -8.21
C GLY A 19 0.73 4.63 -7.67
N VAL A 20 -0.48 4.90 -8.16
CA VAL A 20 -1.31 6.02 -7.69
C VAL A 20 -1.75 5.90 -6.24
N ILE A 21 -1.84 4.70 -5.65
CA ILE A 21 -2.28 4.53 -4.25
C ILE A 21 -1.11 4.69 -3.26
N LEU A 22 0.14 4.65 -3.74
CA LEU A 22 1.32 4.81 -2.90
C LEU A 22 1.31 6.14 -2.14
N ASN A 23 0.77 7.20 -2.72
CA ASN A 23 0.66 8.52 -2.07
C ASN A 23 -0.15 8.49 -0.76
N LYS A 24 -1.02 7.49 -0.58
CA LYS A 24 -1.82 7.26 0.63
C LYS A 24 -1.29 6.08 1.45
N LEU A 25 -0.80 5.05 0.78
CA LEU A 25 -0.27 3.86 1.47
C LEU A 25 1.03 4.16 2.23
N ILE A 26 1.91 4.98 1.66
CA ILE A 26 3.18 5.36 2.28
C ILE A 26 2.96 6.08 3.62
N PRO A 27 2.19 7.18 3.71
CA PRO A 27 1.98 7.83 5.01
C PRO A 27 1.27 6.93 6.02
N PHE A 28 0.34 6.07 5.57
CA PHE A 28 -0.28 5.08 6.45
C PHE A 28 0.77 4.13 7.06
N MET A 29 1.71 3.63 6.25
CA MET A 29 2.78 2.77 6.74
C MET A 29 3.70 3.50 7.72
N GLU A 30 4.06 4.76 7.44
CA GLU A 30 4.89 5.59 8.32
C GLU A 30 4.20 5.88 9.66
N GLU A 31 2.92 6.24 9.65
CA GLU A 31 2.13 6.48 10.86
C GLU A 31 2.01 5.24 11.75
N ASN A 32 1.89 4.06 11.12
CA ASN A 32 1.84 2.78 11.81
C ASN A 32 3.24 2.19 12.10
N LYS A 33 4.32 2.93 11.80
CA LYS A 33 5.72 2.51 11.99
C LYS A 33 6.05 1.15 11.36
N ILE A 34 5.45 0.88 10.20
CA ILE A 34 5.71 -0.32 9.42
C ILE A 34 6.98 -0.07 8.61
N GLU A 35 7.96 -0.97 8.71
CA GLU A 35 9.12 -0.94 7.81
C GLU A 35 8.70 -1.41 6.42
N TYR A 36 9.03 -0.63 5.40
CA TYR A 36 8.69 -0.93 4.02
C TYR A 36 9.78 -0.44 3.05
N ARG A 37 9.84 -1.06 1.88
CA ARG A 37 10.52 -0.53 0.69
C ARG A 37 9.56 -0.51 -0.48
N THR A 38 9.63 0.53 -1.30
CA THR A 38 8.89 0.60 -2.56
C THR A 38 9.82 0.37 -3.74
N VAL A 39 9.41 -0.46 -4.68
CA VAL A 39 10.18 -0.76 -5.90
C VAL A 39 9.33 -0.38 -7.12
N PRO A 40 9.85 0.45 -8.03
CA PRO A 40 9.13 0.81 -9.24
C PRO A 40 8.98 -0.38 -10.19
N GLN A 41 7.95 -0.38 -11.04
CA GLN A 41 7.70 -1.47 -12.00
C GLN A 41 8.90 -1.80 -12.91
N SER A 42 9.73 -0.81 -13.24
CA SER A 42 10.94 -0.99 -14.06
C SER A 42 12.02 -1.86 -13.39
N GLU A 43 11.93 -2.07 -12.09
CA GLU A 43 12.92 -2.78 -11.27
C GLU A 43 12.34 -4.08 -10.69
N PHE A 44 11.21 -4.58 -11.21
CA PHE A 44 10.64 -5.84 -10.75
C PHE A 44 11.58 -7.01 -11.07
N GLU A 45 11.81 -7.85 -10.06
CA GLU A 45 12.63 -9.05 -10.18
C GLU A 45 11.86 -10.20 -10.84
N ASP A 46 12.58 -11.14 -11.45
CA ASP A 46 11.99 -12.35 -12.01
C ASP A 46 11.29 -13.17 -10.92
N GLY A 47 10.00 -13.47 -11.14
CA GLY A 47 9.15 -14.18 -10.19
C GLY A 47 8.23 -13.28 -9.36
N TRP A 48 8.38 -11.95 -9.43
CA TRP A 48 7.43 -11.02 -8.82
C TRP A 48 6.13 -10.93 -9.62
N PRO A 49 4.99 -10.59 -8.98
CA PRO A 49 3.74 -10.36 -9.71
C PRO A 49 3.92 -9.20 -10.69
N GLY A 50 3.67 -9.42 -11.98
CA GLY A 50 3.74 -8.35 -13.00
C GLY A 50 2.60 -7.33 -12.91
N GLY A 51 1.67 -7.52 -11.98
CA GLY A 51 0.48 -6.70 -11.80
C GLY A 51 -0.35 -7.17 -10.60
N CYS A 52 -1.48 -6.49 -10.39
CA CYS A 52 -2.42 -6.82 -9.32
C CYS A 52 -3.87 -6.74 -9.78
N VAL A 53 -4.76 -7.38 -9.03
CA VAL A 53 -6.19 -7.06 -9.09
C VAL A 53 -6.45 -5.97 -8.05
N TYR A 54 -6.99 -4.84 -8.51
CA TYR A 54 -7.35 -3.72 -7.66
C TYR A 54 -8.76 -3.27 -8.00
N ARG A 55 -9.65 -3.24 -7.02
CA ARG A 55 -11.10 -2.99 -7.18
C ARG A 55 -11.77 -3.96 -8.16
N GLY A 56 -11.37 -5.23 -8.12
CA GLY A 56 -11.86 -6.25 -9.04
C GLY A 56 -11.42 -6.07 -10.50
N ARG A 57 -10.48 -5.15 -10.80
CA ARG A 57 -9.95 -4.95 -12.15
C ARG A 57 -8.45 -5.31 -12.21
N PRO A 58 -8.02 -6.08 -13.21
CA PRO A 58 -6.59 -6.35 -13.40
C PRO A 58 -5.86 -5.06 -13.80
N ARG A 59 -4.69 -4.84 -13.18
CA ARG A 59 -3.78 -3.73 -13.43
C ARG A 59 -2.38 -4.30 -13.63
N ILE A 60 -1.86 -4.15 -14.85
CA ILE A 60 -0.52 -4.61 -15.23
C ILE A 60 0.45 -3.47 -15.56
N ASN A 61 -0.04 -2.24 -15.66
CA ASN A 61 0.74 -1.06 -15.99
C ASN A 61 0.54 0.02 -14.92
N GLY A 62 1.61 0.78 -14.65
CA GLY A 62 1.57 1.85 -13.64
C GLY A 62 1.40 1.29 -12.23
N VAL A 63 2.00 0.14 -11.98
CA VAL A 63 2.03 -0.52 -10.66
C VAL A 63 3.37 -0.24 -9.98
N ALA A 64 3.44 -0.54 -8.69
CA ALA A 64 4.67 -0.56 -7.92
C ALA A 64 4.58 -1.69 -6.90
N ALA A 65 5.73 -2.22 -6.51
CA ALA A 65 5.81 -3.23 -5.48
C ALA A 65 6.12 -2.56 -4.15
N VAL A 66 5.42 -2.99 -3.10
CA VAL A 66 5.68 -2.64 -1.71
C VAL A 66 6.14 -3.91 -1.04
N VAL A 67 7.36 -3.90 -0.52
CA VAL A 67 7.92 -5.02 0.22
C VAL A 67 7.93 -4.64 1.69
N ALA A 68 7.19 -5.39 2.48
CA ALA A 68 7.01 -5.15 3.91
C ALA A 68 6.71 -6.47 4.62
N LYS A 69 6.85 -6.51 5.95
CA LYS A 69 6.41 -7.63 6.79
C LYS A 69 4.90 -7.60 7.05
N VAL A 70 4.12 -7.34 6.02
CA VAL A 70 2.66 -7.29 6.08
C VAL A 70 2.13 -8.32 5.12
N ASP A 71 1.14 -9.08 5.54
CA ASP A 71 0.46 -10.04 4.68
C ASP A 71 -0.05 -9.35 3.41
N THR A 72 0.20 -9.98 2.27
CA THR A 72 -0.12 -9.42 0.96
C THR A 72 -1.61 -9.08 0.85
N GLU A 73 -2.52 -9.98 1.23
CA GLU A 73 -3.96 -9.72 1.15
C GLU A 73 -4.41 -8.59 2.08
N CYS A 74 -3.84 -8.53 3.28
CA CYS A 74 -4.07 -7.47 4.24
C CYS A 74 -3.66 -6.12 3.64
N LEU A 75 -2.49 -6.03 3.02
CA LEU A 75 -2.00 -4.78 2.45
C LEU A 75 -2.81 -4.35 1.22
N HIS A 76 -3.27 -5.30 0.40
CA HIS A 76 -4.21 -5.05 -0.69
C HIS A 76 -5.53 -4.45 -0.17
N LYS A 77 -6.11 -5.02 0.88
CA LYS A 77 -7.35 -4.51 1.50
C LYS A 77 -7.17 -3.10 2.03
N ILE A 78 -6.07 -2.84 2.75
CA ILE A 78 -5.72 -1.50 3.24
C ILE A 78 -5.60 -0.52 2.07
N ALA A 79 -4.90 -0.89 1.00
CA ALA A 79 -4.76 -0.04 -0.18
C ALA A 79 -6.12 0.26 -0.87
N GLU A 80 -7.06 -0.68 -0.88
CA GLU A 80 -8.40 -0.45 -1.41
C GLU A 80 -9.23 0.47 -0.50
N ASP A 81 -9.19 0.26 0.82
CA ASP A 81 -9.89 1.09 1.79
C ASP A 81 -9.38 2.53 1.80
N LEU A 82 -8.06 2.72 1.73
CA LEU A 82 -7.41 4.04 1.68
C LEU A 82 -7.85 4.86 0.46
N LEU A 83 -8.32 4.22 -0.62
CA LEU A 83 -8.88 4.95 -1.76
C LEU A 83 -10.06 5.83 -1.36
N HIS A 84 -10.89 5.33 -0.44
CA HIS A 84 -12.12 5.96 0.00
C HIS A 84 -11.90 6.99 1.12
N VAL A 85 -10.72 7.01 1.73
CA VAL A 85 -10.33 8.03 2.71
C VAL A 85 -10.05 9.35 1.99
N SER A 86 -10.77 10.40 2.35
CA SER A 86 -10.57 11.75 1.83
C SER A 86 -9.19 12.27 2.23
N ALA A 87 -8.52 13.03 1.36
CA ALA A 87 -7.26 13.70 1.73
C ALA A 87 -7.41 14.70 2.88
N ASN A 88 -8.64 15.08 3.22
CA ASN A 88 -8.99 15.96 4.35
C ASN A 88 -9.47 15.18 5.59
N ASP A 89 -9.39 13.85 5.59
CA ASP A 89 -9.77 13.06 6.75
C ASP A 89 -8.65 13.18 7.81
N PRO A 90 -8.96 13.61 9.06
CA PRO A 90 -7.98 13.82 10.13
C PRO A 90 -7.22 12.55 10.56
N CYS A 91 -7.50 11.43 9.92
CA CYS A 91 -6.84 10.15 10.11
C CYS A 91 -5.47 10.04 9.42
N PHE A 92 -5.19 10.90 8.43
CA PHE A 92 -3.82 11.13 7.96
C PHE A 92 -3.23 12.25 8.81
N GLY A 93 -2.21 11.91 9.60
CA GLY A 93 -1.40 12.74 10.47
C GLY A 93 -1.69 14.23 10.31
N GLY A 94 -2.46 14.75 11.28
CA GLY A 94 -3.03 16.08 11.24
C GLY A 94 -2.07 17.12 10.66
N ARG A 95 -2.34 17.54 9.43
CA ARG A 95 -1.90 18.86 9.00
C ARG A 95 -2.72 19.85 9.80
N LYS A 96 -2.11 20.41 10.84
CA LYS A 96 -2.45 21.75 11.31
C LYS A 96 -2.40 22.65 10.07
N VAL A 97 -3.58 23.06 9.64
CA VAL A 97 -3.76 24.23 8.79
C VAL A 97 -3.08 25.38 9.53
N MET A 98 -2.06 25.98 8.92
CA MET A 98 -1.50 27.25 9.34
C MET A 98 -1.93 28.30 8.32
#